data_AF-A0A535Z6X2-F1
#
_entry.id   AF-A0A535Z6X2-F1
#
_cell.length_a   1.000
_cell.length_b   1.000
_cell.length_c   1.000
_cell.angle_alpha   90.00
_cell.angle_beta   90.00
_cell.angle_gamma   90.00
#
_symmetry.space_group_name_H-M   'P 1'
#
loop_
_entity.id
_entity.type
_entity.pdbx_description
1 polymer ?
#
loop_
_entity_poly.entity_id
_entity_poly.type
_entity_poly.pdbx_seq_one_letter_code
_entity_poly.pdbx_strand_id
1 'polypeptide(L)'
;MSVAFVLIARLAPGLGLGLSWVLLMLGGLLTTVVMVALFERLRDTDRGLALLALLLAVVGALGSAIHGGYQVANLVHPPPVNPPDLPNPIDPRGLVTFGFAGLGLLGFASLMRRTARFPQRLGVLGLVTGIALIVVYLGRLVILTPTNPVVLAAAGLTGFILAPAWYLWLGITLLNDTSRRS
;
A
#
# COMPACT_ATOMS: atom_id res chain seq x y z
N MET A 1 12.80 -4.48 0.98
CA MET A 1 13.70 -3.80 0.02
C MET A 1 15.09 -3.76 0.64
N SER A 2 16.11 -4.23 -0.06
CA SER A 2 17.47 -4.43 0.48
C SER A 2 18.36 -3.18 0.33
N VAL A 3 19.49 -3.15 1.06
CA VAL A 3 20.54 -2.11 0.97
C VAL A 3 21.00 -1.84 -0.48
N ALA A 4 20.93 -2.86 -1.34
CA ALA A 4 21.24 -2.74 -2.77
C ALA A 4 20.34 -1.73 -3.51
N PHE A 5 19.06 -1.61 -3.13
CA PHE A 5 18.13 -0.66 -3.73
C PHE A 5 18.53 0.80 -3.43
N VAL A 6 18.97 1.08 -2.20
CA VAL A 6 19.44 2.41 -1.79
C VAL A 6 20.73 2.80 -2.51
N LEU A 7 21.63 1.83 -2.75
CA LEU A 7 22.86 2.05 -3.51
C LEU A 7 22.59 2.28 -5.01
N ILE A 8 21.71 1.48 -5.63
CA ILE A 8 21.32 1.64 -7.04
C ILE A 8 20.61 2.98 -7.27
N ALA A 9 19.73 3.39 -6.36
CA ALA A 9 19.06 4.69 -6.45
C ALA A 9 20.03 5.89 -6.34
N ARG A 10 21.19 5.72 -5.70
CA ARG A 10 22.25 6.75 -5.63
C ARG A 10 23.15 6.77 -6.87
N LEU A 11 23.45 5.60 -7.44
CA LEU A 11 24.37 5.46 -8.58
C LEU A 11 23.68 5.64 -9.94
N ALA A 12 22.38 5.33 -10.03
CA ALA A 12 21.56 5.48 -11.23
C ALA A 12 20.13 5.91 -10.84
N PRO A 13 19.90 7.21 -10.56
CA PRO A 13 18.63 7.72 -10.02
C PRO A 13 17.41 7.40 -10.89
N GLY A 14 17.58 7.42 -12.22
CA GLY A 14 16.51 7.08 -13.17
C GLY A 14 16.08 5.61 -13.10
N LEU A 15 17.04 4.68 -12.92
CA LEU A 15 16.75 3.26 -12.74
C LEU A 15 16.06 2.99 -11.39
N GLY A 16 16.50 3.66 -10.32
CA GLY A 16 15.88 3.55 -9.01
C GLY A 16 14.42 4.01 -9.01
N LEU A 17 14.13 5.15 -9.66
CA LEU A 17 12.77 5.64 -9.84
C LEU A 17 11.91 4.68 -10.66
N GLY A 18 12.37 4.26 -11.85
CA GLY A 18 11.61 3.32 -12.69
C GLY A 18 11.30 2.00 -11.98
N LEU A 19 12.28 1.42 -11.30
CA LEU A 19 12.09 0.19 -10.54
C LEU A 19 11.07 0.37 -9.41
N SER A 20 11.08 1.50 -8.71
CA SER A 20 10.11 1.76 -7.65
C SER A 20 8.65 1.76 -8.16
N TRP A 21 8.41 2.28 -9.37
CA TRP A 21 7.08 2.30 -9.99
C TRP A 21 6.64 0.93 -10.46
N VAL A 22 7.54 0.13 -11.03
CA VAL A 22 7.26 -1.27 -11.38
C VAL A 22 6.94 -2.09 -10.13
N LEU A 23 7.69 -1.90 -9.04
CA LEU A 23 7.43 -2.58 -7.78
C LEU A 23 6.11 -2.16 -7.14
N LEU A 24 5.74 -0.89 -7.23
CA LEU A 24 4.41 -0.42 -6.81
C LEU A 24 3.32 -1.09 -7.65
N MET A 25 3.53 -1.19 -8.97
CA MET A 25 2.59 -1.80 -9.89
C MET A 25 2.33 -3.28 -9.55
N LEU A 26 3.40 -4.07 -9.48
CA LEU A 26 3.35 -5.49 -9.17
C LEU A 26 2.89 -5.74 -7.74
N GLY A 27 3.33 -4.91 -6.80
CA GLY A 27 2.91 -4.98 -5.40
C GLY A 27 1.40 -4.76 -5.24
N GLY A 28 0.82 -3.83 -6.00
CA GLY A 28 -0.64 -3.64 -6.06
C GLY A 28 -1.37 -4.90 -6.51
N LEU A 29 -0.92 -5.54 -7.59
CA LEU A 29 -1.52 -6.80 -8.07
C LEU A 29 -1.42 -7.92 -7.03
N LEU A 30 -0.24 -8.13 -6.45
CA LEU A 30 -0.02 -9.17 -5.43
C LEU A 30 -0.82 -8.91 -4.15
N THR A 31 -1.03 -7.64 -3.79
CA THR A 31 -1.83 -7.26 -2.62
C THR A 31 -3.26 -7.77 -2.72
N THR A 32 -3.86 -7.84 -3.92
CA THR A 32 -5.23 -8.33 -4.09
C THR A 32 -5.39 -9.76 -3.55
N VAL A 33 -4.43 -10.64 -3.82
CA VAL A 33 -4.41 -12.04 -3.34
C VAL A 33 -4.34 -12.08 -1.80
N VAL A 34 -3.51 -11.22 -1.20
CA VAL A 34 -3.36 -11.12 0.26
C VAL A 34 -4.67 -10.67 0.91
N MET A 35 -5.35 -9.69 0.32
CA MET A 35 -6.61 -9.17 0.85
C MET A 35 -7.74 -10.21 0.77
N VAL A 36 -7.82 -10.98 -0.32
CA VAL A 36 -8.76 -12.11 -0.44
C VAL A 36 -8.48 -13.16 0.65
N ALA A 37 -7.20 -13.49 0.88
CA ALA A 37 -6.81 -14.44 1.92
C ALA A 37 -7.14 -13.95 3.34
N LEU A 38 -7.10 -12.64 3.59
CA LEU A 38 -7.56 -12.03 4.85
C LEU A 38 -9.08 -12.09 4.99
N PHE A 39 -9.83 -11.77 3.93
CA PHE A 39 -11.28 -11.87 3.92
C PHE A 39 -11.75 -13.27 4.29
N GLU A 40 -11.21 -14.30 3.66
CA GLU A 40 -11.58 -15.69 3.94
C GLU A 40 -11.34 -16.09 5.41
N ARG A 41 -10.34 -15.50 6.06
CA ARG A 41 -10.01 -15.77 7.47
C ARG A 41 -10.83 -14.97 8.48
N LEU A 42 -11.35 -13.81 8.07
CA LEU A 42 -12.00 -12.84 8.96
C LEU A 42 -13.51 -12.70 8.72
N ARG A 43 -14.05 -13.25 7.62
CA ARG A 43 -15.48 -13.16 7.27
C ARG A 43 -16.43 -13.71 8.35
N ASP A 44 -15.98 -14.68 9.15
CA ASP A 44 -16.79 -15.26 10.23
C ASP A 44 -16.83 -14.36 11.48
N THR A 45 -15.93 -13.37 11.57
CA THR A 45 -15.91 -12.41 12.69
C THR A 45 -16.96 -11.32 12.50
N ASP A 46 -17.04 -10.77 11.30
CA ASP A 46 -18.09 -9.85 10.84
C ASP A 46 -18.04 -9.81 9.31
N ARG A 47 -19.02 -10.45 8.67
CA ARG A 47 -19.03 -10.63 7.22
C ARG A 47 -19.19 -9.31 6.47
N GLY A 48 -20.00 -8.39 7.00
CA GLY A 48 -20.28 -7.11 6.35
C GLY A 48 -19.05 -6.21 6.33
N LEU A 49 -18.41 -6.06 7.49
CA LEU A 49 -17.17 -5.28 7.59
C LEU A 49 -16.02 -5.95 6.82
N ALA A 50 -15.93 -7.28 6.82
CA ALA A 50 -14.90 -7.99 6.05
C ALA A 50 -15.06 -7.77 4.54
N LEU A 51 -16.29 -7.80 4.03
CA LEU A 51 -16.57 -7.54 2.62
C LEU A 51 -16.26 -6.08 2.24
N LEU A 52 -16.67 -5.12 3.07
CA LEU A 52 -16.35 -3.71 2.84
C LEU A 52 -14.83 -3.47 2.84
N ALA A 53 -14.11 -4.05 3.81
CA ALA A 53 -12.66 -3.98 3.89
C ALA A 53 -12.00 -4.57 2.64
N LEU A 54 -12.48 -5.73 2.16
CA LEU A 54 -12.00 -6.36 0.94
C LEU A 54 -12.20 -5.47 -0.29
N LEU A 55 -13.40 -4.93 -0.49
CA LEU A 55 -13.72 -4.07 -1.63
C LEU A 55 -12.81 -2.83 -1.67
N LEU A 56 -12.68 -2.14 -0.53
CA LEU A 56 -11.81 -0.97 -0.42
C LEU A 56 -10.35 -1.32 -0.63
N ALA A 57 -9.86 -2.42 -0.04
CA ALA A 57 -8.47 -2.83 -0.16
C ALA A 57 -8.12 -3.30 -1.58
N VAL A 58 -9.01 -4.04 -2.26
CA VAL A 58 -8.81 -4.45 -3.66
C VAL A 58 -8.82 -3.23 -4.58
N VAL A 59 -9.77 -2.31 -4.41
CA VAL A 59 -9.79 -1.07 -5.20
C VAL A 59 -8.52 -0.26 -4.95
N GLY A 60 -8.06 -0.13 -3.70
CA GLY A 60 -6.80 0.53 -3.38
C GLY A 60 -5.54 -0.15 -3.94
N ALA A 61 -5.53 -1.48 -3.94
CA ALA A 61 -4.47 -2.30 -4.53
C ALA A 61 -4.40 -2.14 -6.06
N LEU A 62 -5.55 -2.12 -6.73
CA LEU A 62 -5.64 -1.80 -8.16
C LEU A 62 -5.28 -0.34 -8.43
N GLY A 63 -5.64 0.59 -7.56
CA GLY A 63 -5.20 1.98 -7.61
C GLY A 63 -3.68 2.08 -7.59
N SER A 64 -3.01 1.34 -6.71
CA SER A 64 -1.55 1.26 -6.66
C SER A 64 -0.95 0.70 -7.96
N ALA A 65 -1.59 -0.33 -8.53
CA ALA A 65 -1.20 -0.93 -9.80
C ALA A 65 -1.26 0.10 -10.94
N ILE A 66 -2.39 0.80 -11.03
CA ILE A 66 -2.66 1.88 -11.99
C ILE A 66 -1.69 3.05 -11.79
N HIS A 67 -1.42 3.45 -10.55
CA HIS A 67 -0.52 4.55 -10.23
C HIS A 67 0.91 4.23 -10.67
N GLY A 68 1.41 3.04 -10.34
CA GLY A 68 2.72 2.57 -10.80
C GLY A 68 2.78 2.48 -12.33
N GLY A 69 1.77 1.87 -12.97
CA GLY A 69 1.68 1.75 -14.42
C GLY A 69 1.66 3.10 -15.14
N TYR A 70 0.93 4.09 -14.60
CA TYR A 70 0.90 5.46 -15.13
C TYR A 70 2.28 6.11 -15.11
N GLN A 71 3.03 5.95 -14.01
CA GLN A 71 4.38 6.51 -13.90
C GLN A 71 5.39 5.77 -14.80
N VAL A 72 5.27 4.45 -14.94
CA VAL A 72 6.07 3.67 -15.90
C VAL A 72 5.78 4.12 -17.33
N ALA A 73 4.51 4.32 -17.70
CA ALA A 73 4.13 4.78 -19.04
C ALA A 73 4.74 6.15 -19.37
N ASN A 74 4.64 7.11 -18.44
CA ASN A 74 5.23 8.44 -18.61
C ASN A 74 6.76 8.45 -18.59
N LEU A 75 7.39 7.45 -17.95
CA LEU A 75 8.84 7.28 -17.97
C LEU A 75 9.34 6.75 -19.33
N VAL A 76 8.60 5.81 -19.93
CA VAL A 76 8.95 5.19 -21.22
C VAL A 76 8.59 6.10 -22.40
N HIS A 77 7.44 6.77 -22.33
CA HIS A 77 6.97 7.72 -23.34
C HIS A 77 6.58 9.05 -22.69
N PRO A 78 7.54 9.95 -22.46
CA PRO A 78 7.27 11.24 -21.82
C PRO A 78 6.30 12.09 -22.66
N PRO A 79 5.29 12.73 -22.05
CA PRO A 79 4.38 13.60 -22.78
C PRO A 79 5.12 14.85 -23.30
N PRO A 80 4.73 15.40 -24.47
CA PRO A 80 5.39 16.56 -25.08
C PRO A 80 5.33 17.81 -24.20
N VAL A 81 4.26 17.94 -23.42
CA VAL A 81 4.08 18.93 -22.37
C VAL A 81 3.96 18.15 -21.07
N ASN A 82 4.88 18.38 -20.15
CA ASN A 82 4.89 17.72 -18.85
C ASN A 82 4.58 18.77 -17.78
N PRO A 83 3.29 19.10 -17.53
CA PRO A 83 2.97 19.97 -16.42
C PRO A 83 3.51 19.32 -15.15
N PRO A 84 4.33 20.03 -14.36
CA PRO A 84 4.90 19.46 -13.16
C PRO A 84 3.76 18.95 -12.27
N ASP A 85 3.83 17.67 -11.91
CA ASP A 85 2.97 17.06 -10.90
C ASP A 85 1.48 16.92 -11.29
N LEU A 86 1.21 16.65 -12.58
CA LEU A 86 -0.15 16.33 -13.05
C LEU A 86 -0.67 15.05 -12.36
N PRO A 87 -1.82 15.11 -11.66
CA PRO A 87 -2.39 13.93 -11.03
C PRO A 87 -2.85 12.90 -12.05
N ASN A 88 -2.73 11.61 -11.72
CA ASN A 88 -3.42 10.56 -12.46
C ASN A 88 -4.95 10.82 -12.40
N PRO A 89 -5.66 10.91 -13.53
CA PRO A 89 -7.10 11.22 -13.55
C PRO A 89 -7.98 10.23 -12.78
N ILE A 90 -7.58 8.95 -12.72
CA ILE A 90 -8.32 7.90 -12.01
C ILE A 90 -7.74 7.57 -10.64
N ASP A 91 -6.62 8.20 -10.26
CA ASP A 91 -6.04 8.14 -8.93
C ASP A 91 -5.50 9.52 -8.51
N PRO A 92 -6.39 10.53 -8.38
CA PRO A 92 -5.98 11.91 -8.17
C PRO A 92 -5.23 12.03 -6.84
N ARG A 93 -3.95 12.43 -6.94
CA ARG A 93 -3.02 12.58 -5.81
C ARG A 93 -2.82 11.32 -4.96
N GLY A 94 -3.27 10.15 -5.43
CA GLY A 94 -3.21 8.89 -4.69
C GLY A 94 -4.45 8.58 -3.84
N LEU A 95 -5.62 9.17 -4.15
CA LEU A 95 -6.88 8.89 -3.43
C LEU A 95 -7.18 7.38 -3.34
N VAL A 96 -7.06 6.67 -4.45
CA VAL A 96 -7.34 5.25 -4.51
C VAL A 96 -6.17 4.49 -3.89
N THR A 97 -4.95 4.80 -4.32
CA THR A 97 -3.71 4.15 -3.85
C THR A 97 -3.54 4.19 -2.34
N PHE A 98 -3.80 5.33 -1.71
CA PHE A 98 -3.53 5.54 -0.29
C PHE A 98 -4.82 5.66 0.53
N GLY A 99 -5.81 6.42 0.06
CA GLY A 99 -7.06 6.62 0.79
C GLY A 99 -7.86 5.32 0.91
N PHE A 100 -8.21 4.71 -0.22
CA PHE A 100 -9.04 3.48 -0.22
C PHE A 100 -8.26 2.29 0.34
N ALA A 101 -6.98 2.15 0.00
CA ALA A 101 -6.12 1.14 0.61
C ALA A 101 -6.03 1.29 2.14
N GLY A 102 -5.89 2.53 2.63
CA GLY A 102 -5.87 2.84 4.05
C GLY A 102 -7.17 2.46 4.74
N LEU A 103 -8.33 2.80 4.17
CA LEU A 103 -9.64 2.43 4.71
C LEU A 103 -9.86 0.91 4.72
N GLY A 104 -9.49 0.21 3.65
CA GLY A 104 -9.55 -1.25 3.59
C GLY A 104 -8.68 -1.91 4.67
N LEU A 105 -7.45 -1.40 4.85
CA LEU A 105 -6.54 -1.88 5.88
C LEU A 105 -7.06 -1.60 7.29
N LEU A 106 -7.67 -0.45 7.55
CA LEU A 106 -8.33 -0.15 8.82
C LEU A 106 -9.46 -1.14 9.13
N GLY A 107 -10.27 -1.49 8.12
CA GLY A 107 -11.32 -2.50 8.24
C GLY A 107 -10.75 -3.86 8.65
N PHE A 108 -9.75 -4.36 7.92
CA PHE A 108 -9.11 -5.63 8.26
C PHE A 108 -8.40 -5.61 9.61
N ALA A 109 -7.66 -4.54 9.91
CA ALA A 109 -6.94 -4.40 11.17
C ALA A 109 -7.89 -4.36 12.38
N SER A 110 -9.06 -3.70 12.24
CA SER A 110 -10.13 -3.72 13.23
C SER A 110 -10.64 -5.15 13.47
N LEU A 111 -10.89 -5.92 12.40
CA LEU A 111 -11.33 -7.31 12.49
C LEU A 111 -10.28 -8.24 13.12
N MET A 112 -9.01 -8.10 12.73
CA MET A 112 -7.90 -8.89 13.27
C MET A 112 -7.80 -8.76 14.79
N ARG A 113 -8.10 -7.57 15.34
CA ARG A 113 -8.09 -7.32 16.79
C ARG A 113 -9.28 -7.93 17.53
N ARG A 114 -10.35 -8.31 16.82
CA ARG A 114 -11.56 -8.92 17.40
C ARG A 114 -11.51 -10.44 17.46
N THR A 115 -10.40 -11.06 17.03
CA THR A 115 -10.24 -12.52 16.99
C THR A 115 -8.91 -12.94 17.61
N ALA A 116 -8.87 -14.16 18.18
CA ALA A 116 -7.63 -14.78 18.64
C ALA A 116 -6.80 -15.39 17.49
N ARG A 117 -7.35 -15.44 16.26
CA ARG A 117 -6.67 -15.98 15.07
C ARG A 117 -5.44 -15.17 14.66
N PHE A 118 -5.35 -13.90 15.05
CA PHE A 118 -4.24 -13.01 14.70
C PHE A 118 -3.60 -12.39 15.95
N PRO A 119 -2.28 -12.13 15.94
CA PRO A 119 -1.63 -11.37 17.00
C PRO A 119 -2.23 -9.96 17.11
N GLN A 120 -2.59 -9.54 18.33
CA GLN A 120 -3.17 -8.21 18.57
C GLN A 120 -2.25 -7.08 18.09
N ARG A 121 -0.94 -7.23 18.29
CA ARG A 121 0.08 -6.28 17.85
C ARG A 121 0.15 -6.14 16.32
N LEU A 122 -0.11 -7.21 15.57
CA LEU A 122 -0.20 -7.16 14.10
C LEU A 122 -1.42 -6.33 13.66
N GLY A 123 -2.56 -6.50 14.35
CA GLY A 123 -3.74 -5.66 14.15
C GLY A 123 -3.48 -4.19 14.46
N VAL A 124 -2.78 -3.87 15.55
CA VAL A 124 -2.38 -2.49 15.88
C VAL A 124 -1.46 -1.91 14.80
N LEU A 125 -0.45 -2.66 14.36
CA LEU A 125 0.42 -2.23 13.26
C LEU A 125 -0.40 -1.95 11.99
N GLY A 126 -1.39 -2.79 11.69
CA GLY A 126 -2.32 -2.56 10.58
C GLY A 126 -3.11 -1.26 10.72
N LEU A 127 -3.60 -0.94 11.92
CA LEU A 127 -4.28 0.34 12.18
C LEU A 127 -3.34 1.52 11.95
N VAL A 128 -2.13 1.49 12.50
CA VAL A 128 -1.13 2.56 12.32
C VAL A 128 -0.80 2.75 10.84
N THR A 129 -0.56 1.65 10.11
CA THR A 129 -0.28 1.71 8.67
C THR A 129 -1.47 2.27 7.89
N GLY A 130 -2.71 1.86 8.21
CA GLY A 130 -3.92 2.37 7.55
C GLY A 130 -4.13 3.87 7.76
N ILE A 131 -3.93 4.35 8.99
CA ILE A 131 -3.97 5.80 9.30
C ILE A 131 -2.87 6.52 8.54
N ALA A 132 -1.65 6.00 8.54
CA ALA A 132 -0.51 6.61 7.86
C ALA A 132 -0.76 6.75 6.35
N LEU A 133 -1.37 5.76 5.70
CA LEU A 133 -1.78 5.84 4.29
C LEU A 133 -2.78 6.99 4.06
N ILE A 134 -3.81 7.13 4.90
CA ILE A 134 -4.77 8.24 4.79
C ILE A 134 -4.08 9.59 4.99
N VAL A 135 -3.15 9.70 5.94
CA VAL A 135 -2.35 10.91 6.16
C VAL A 135 -1.48 11.23 4.94
N VAL A 136 -0.87 10.23 4.31
CA VAL A 136 -0.12 10.43 3.05
C VAL A 136 -1.02 10.98 1.95
N TYR A 137 -2.22 10.42 1.79
CA TYR A 137 -3.20 10.95 0.82
C TYR A 137 -3.54 12.42 1.10
N LEU A 138 -3.95 12.74 2.34
CA LEU A 138 -4.33 14.10 2.72
C LEU A 138 -3.16 15.08 2.55
N GLY A 139 -1.95 14.66 2.90
CA GLY A 139 -0.73 15.43 2.67
C GLY A 139 -0.53 15.74 1.19
N ARG A 140 -0.64 14.73 0.31
CA ARG A 140 -0.51 14.90 -1.14
C ARG A 140 -1.67 15.70 -1.78
N LEU A 141 -2.83 15.71 -1.15
CA LEU A 141 -3.99 16.47 -1.62
C LEU A 141 -3.84 17.97 -1.32
N VAL A 142 -3.36 18.32 -0.13
CA VAL A 142 -3.27 19.71 0.36
C VAL A 142 -1.93 20.35 0.00
N ILE A 143 -0.84 19.60 0.09
CA ILE A 143 0.52 20.10 -0.16
C ILE A 143 0.89 19.78 -1.61
N LEU A 144 0.81 20.79 -2.47
CA LEU A 144 1.05 20.67 -3.90
C LEU A 144 2.53 20.49 -4.27
N THR A 145 3.45 20.72 -3.33
CA THR A 145 4.89 20.52 -3.55
C THR A 145 5.29 19.11 -3.09
N PRO A 146 5.58 18.17 -4.01
CA PRO A 146 5.85 16.77 -3.67
C PRO A 146 7.20 16.60 -2.94
N THR A 147 8.08 17.59 -3.00
CA THR A 147 9.35 17.63 -2.24
C THR A 147 9.20 18.14 -0.81
N ASN A 148 7.98 18.44 -0.36
CA ASN A 148 7.76 18.85 1.02
C ASN A 148 8.23 17.73 1.99
N PRO A 149 9.10 18.06 2.96
CA PRO A 149 9.72 17.05 3.81
C PRO A 149 8.71 16.28 4.68
N VAL A 150 7.57 16.87 5.03
CA VAL A 150 6.51 16.20 5.78
C VAL A 150 5.85 15.11 4.93
N VAL A 151 5.53 15.42 3.67
CA VAL A 151 4.94 14.46 2.72
C VAL A 151 5.93 13.34 2.43
N LEU A 152 7.19 13.69 2.19
CA LEU A 152 8.26 12.70 1.96
C LEU A 152 8.51 11.82 3.18
N ALA A 153 8.53 12.39 4.39
CA ALA A 153 8.73 11.62 5.62
C ALA A 153 7.56 10.66 5.87
N ALA A 154 6.32 11.12 5.72
CA ALA A 154 5.14 10.28 5.88
C ALA A 154 5.09 9.16 4.84
N ALA A 155 5.34 9.49 3.56
CA ALA A 155 5.37 8.50 2.47
C ALA A 155 6.53 7.51 2.65
N GLY A 156 7.70 8.01 3.04
CA GLY A 156 8.89 7.20 3.30
C GLY A 156 8.69 6.25 4.46
N LEU A 157 8.23 6.74 5.61
CA LEU A 157 7.90 5.91 6.78
C LEU A 157 6.89 4.82 6.43
N THR A 158 5.83 5.19 5.70
CA THR A 158 4.78 4.24 5.32
C THR A 158 5.30 3.18 4.36
N GLY A 159 5.99 3.59 3.29
CA GLY A 159 6.44 2.70 2.22
C GLY A 159 7.67 1.86 2.56
N PHE A 160 8.58 2.35 3.39
CA PHE A 160 9.82 1.63 3.73
C PHE A 160 9.76 0.86 5.05
N ILE A 161 8.89 1.26 5.98
CA ILE A 161 8.88 0.68 7.33
C ILE A 161 7.52 0.06 7.63
N LEU A 162 6.47 0.86 7.69
CA LEU A 162 5.16 0.40 8.22
C LEU A 162 4.54 -0.69 7.35
N ALA A 163 4.40 -0.46 6.04
CA ALA A 163 3.78 -1.44 5.16
C ALA A 163 4.64 -2.71 4.99
N PRO A 164 5.96 -2.65 4.74
CA PRO A 164 6.79 -3.85 4.70
C PRO A 164 6.77 -4.67 5.99
N ALA A 165 6.85 -4.01 7.16
CA ALA A 165 6.77 -4.71 8.44
C ALA A 165 5.42 -5.43 8.61
N TRP A 166 4.33 -4.77 8.23
CA TRP A 166 3.00 -5.37 8.31
C TRP A 166 2.83 -6.57 7.37
N TYR A 167 3.20 -6.44 6.08
CA TYR A 167 3.08 -7.55 5.12
C TYR A 167 3.98 -8.74 5.48
N LEU A 168 5.22 -8.50 5.93
CA LEU A 168 6.12 -9.58 6.34
C LEU A 168 5.56 -10.35 7.54
N TRP A 169 5.10 -9.63 8.58
CA TRP A 169 4.54 -10.28 9.77
C TRP A 169 3.21 -10.98 9.45
N LEU A 170 2.36 -10.38 8.62
CA LEU A 170 1.16 -11.04 8.14
C LEU A 170 1.51 -12.34 7.41
N GLY A 171 2.45 -12.29 6.46
CA GLY A 171 2.90 -13.47 5.71
C GLY A 171 3.36 -14.61 6.62
N ILE A 172 4.23 -14.31 7.61
CA ILE A 172 4.68 -15.28 8.60
C ILE A 172 3.50 -15.85 9.40
N THR A 173 2.55 -15.00 9.80
CA THR A 173 1.36 -15.42 10.55
C THR A 173 0.49 -16.38 9.73
N LEU A 174 0.30 -16.12 8.44
CA LEU A 174 -0.48 -16.96 7.55
C LEU A 174 0.21 -18.30 7.24
N LEU A 175 1.54 -18.30 7.09
CA LEU A 175 2.31 -19.54 6.89
C LEU A 175 2.20 -20.46 8.12
N ASN A 176 2.30 -19.90 9.32
CA ASN A 176 2.20 -20.65 10.58
C ASN A 176 0.79 -21.17 10.87
N ASP A 177 -0.26 -20.53 10.36
CA ASP A 177 -1.65 -21.04 10.45
C ASP A 177 -1.83 -22.28 9.56
N THR A 178 -1.27 -22.28 8.35
CA THR A 178 -1.34 -23.43 7.44
C THR A 178 -0.63 -24.66 8.00
N SER A 179 0.57 -24.50 8.59
CA SER A 179 1.32 -25.62 9.18
C SER A 179 0.64 -26.26 10.40
N ARG A 180 -0.31 -25.58 11.04
CA ARG A 180 -1.08 -26.13 12.18
C ARG A 180 -2.30 -26.94 11.73
N ARG A 181 -2.66 -26.89 10.46
CA ARG A 181 -3.85 -27.57 9.89
C ARG A 181 -3.49 -28.83 9.09
N SER A 182 -2.21 -29.06 8.81
CA SER A 182 -1.64 -30.26 8.17
C SER A 182 -1.17 -31.27 9.21
#